data_AF-A0A7S8HR45-F1
#
_entry.id   AF-A0A7S8HR45-F1
#
_cell.length_a   1.000
_cell.length_b   1.000
_cell.length_c   1.000
_cell.angle_alpha   90.00
_cell.angle_beta   90.00
_cell.angle_gamma   90.00
#
_symmetry.space_group_name_H-M   'P 1'
#
loop_
_entity.id
_entity.type
_entity.pdbx_description
1 polymer ?
#
loop_
_entity_poly.entity_id
_entity_poly.type
_entity_poly.pdbx_seq_one_letter_code
_entity_poly.pdbx_strand_id
1 'polypeptide(L)'
;MPRIPRVGAFASLPSAAVPVHRVPFVARATFSTSTPVNALGDKTQWIRKQLWKGEAPGAEDPYNERPEPEQPTNLPDEAKELSNVDRRPTPVRNTRLVLPPSHSEALTEKEVEAVETGYTPATSIEDLEEIGTLKTWWEQPGHWGEESEFKGFAKAERVKDQPVLEVYLRQALVESLSYQQRGLLEEYAVKKWPIGNRAHLDRTLSAGILFKNGKAQLSSHFRIVTEKLKARPQELEERVEISADEAQQMVNALDPSWKTVTLDNDYLKFAIRKRLYQLTGHFIPDVKLAAAKTPRELIIVALTINKRGKKLAEVLEEQKALAALPNVTVHNRRVTPIDREVAVGRWKVIEEELRKRDLPVTGTAGYGKNKERDWLTGKA
;
A
#
# COMPACT_ATOMS: atom_id res chain seq x y z
N MET A 1 41.67 -32.64 12.58
CA MET A 1 41.46 -32.19 11.18
C MET A 1 40.92 -30.76 11.22
N PRO A 2 41.67 -29.77 10.72
CA PRO A 2 41.32 -28.35 10.83
C PRO A 2 40.23 -27.97 9.82
N ARG A 3 39.29 -27.13 10.26
CA ARG A 3 38.16 -26.63 9.48
C ARG A 3 38.61 -25.50 8.56
N ILE A 4 38.30 -25.64 7.27
CA ILE A 4 38.55 -24.65 6.20
C ILE A 4 37.69 -23.39 6.46
N PRO A 5 38.24 -22.17 6.40
CA PRO A 5 37.46 -20.94 6.49
C PRO A 5 36.67 -20.71 5.20
N ARG A 6 35.38 -20.42 5.33
CA ARG A 6 34.48 -20.09 4.21
C ARG A 6 34.94 -18.78 3.57
N VAL A 7 35.40 -18.89 2.33
CA VAL A 7 35.70 -17.76 1.44
C VAL A 7 34.39 -17.04 1.10
N GLY A 8 34.45 -15.71 1.13
CA GLY A 8 33.35 -14.79 0.89
C GLY A 8 32.72 -14.93 -0.50
N ALA A 9 31.53 -14.34 -0.61
CA ALA A 9 30.68 -14.33 -1.79
C ALA A 9 31.45 -14.08 -3.09
N PHE A 10 31.17 -14.93 -4.09
CA PHE A 10 31.58 -14.71 -5.46
C PHE A 10 30.92 -13.43 -5.97
N ALA A 11 31.76 -12.40 -6.12
CA ALA A 11 31.48 -11.26 -6.96
C ALA A 11 31.18 -11.76 -8.37
N SER A 12 30.04 -11.32 -8.91
CA SER A 12 29.62 -11.56 -10.28
C SER A 12 30.71 -11.15 -11.28
N LEU A 13 31.01 -12.05 -12.20
CA LEU A 13 31.84 -11.80 -13.38
C LEU A 13 31.30 -10.62 -14.20
N PRO A 14 32.16 -9.74 -14.73
CA PRO A 14 31.75 -8.70 -15.66
C PRO A 14 31.40 -9.34 -17.02
N SER A 15 30.15 -9.17 -17.46
CA SER A 15 29.75 -9.50 -18.82
C SER A 15 30.48 -8.57 -19.78
N ALA A 16 31.30 -9.14 -20.65
CA ALA A 16 31.97 -8.44 -21.73
C ALA A 16 30.92 -7.83 -22.69
N ALA A 17 30.87 -6.51 -22.73
CA ALA A 17 30.28 -5.74 -23.80
C ALA A 17 31.39 -4.92 -24.46
N VAL A 18 31.43 -4.99 -25.79
CA VAL A 18 32.40 -4.40 -26.72
C VAL A 18 32.64 -2.91 -26.42
N PRO A 19 33.89 -2.40 -26.48
CA PRO A 19 34.16 -0.99 -26.27
C PRO A 19 33.65 -0.18 -27.46
N VAL A 20 32.49 0.43 -27.31
CA VAL A 20 32.10 1.56 -28.16
C VAL A 20 32.90 2.76 -27.67
N HIS A 21 33.78 3.29 -28.52
CA HIS A 21 34.51 4.54 -28.27
C HIS A 21 33.53 5.67 -27.96
N ARG A 22 33.30 5.92 -26.66
CA ARG A 22 32.73 7.18 -26.19
C ARG A 22 33.88 8.12 -25.89
N VAL A 23 34.05 9.08 -26.79
CA VAL A 23 34.81 10.30 -26.57
C VAL A 23 34.47 10.84 -25.17
N PRO A 24 35.44 11.22 -24.33
CA PRO A 24 35.13 11.85 -23.06
C PRO A 24 34.32 13.10 -23.36
N PHE A 25 33.08 13.14 -22.88
CA PHE A 25 32.34 14.38 -22.77
C PHE A 25 33.12 15.21 -21.74
N VAL A 26 34.01 16.06 -22.26
CA VAL A 26 34.67 17.11 -21.51
C VAL A 26 33.58 17.81 -20.72
N ALA A 27 33.78 17.93 -19.41
CA ALA A 27 32.94 18.74 -18.56
C ALA A 27 32.73 20.07 -19.27
N ARG A 28 31.52 20.31 -19.77
CA ARG A 28 31.11 21.64 -20.19
C ARG A 28 31.07 22.44 -18.90
N ALA A 29 32.18 23.12 -18.61
CA ALA A 29 32.13 24.29 -17.76
C ALA A 29 30.98 25.14 -18.30
N THR A 30 29.94 25.31 -17.48
CA THR A 30 28.91 26.30 -17.74
C THR A 30 29.61 27.65 -17.69
N PHE A 31 29.96 28.19 -18.84
CA PHE A 31 30.32 29.60 -18.95
C PHE A 31 29.02 30.37 -18.72
N SER A 32 28.80 30.80 -17.48
CA SER A 32 27.83 31.85 -17.21
C SER A 32 28.34 33.10 -17.93
N THR A 33 27.59 33.61 -18.90
CA THR A 33 27.83 34.90 -19.54
C THR A 33 27.26 36.06 -18.73
N SER A 34 27.07 35.88 -17.42
CA SER A 34 26.50 36.89 -16.53
C SER A 34 27.38 37.15 -15.32
N THR A 35 28.70 37.08 -15.47
CA THR A 35 29.61 37.76 -14.54
C THR A 35 29.79 39.19 -15.06
N PRO A 36 29.38 40.24 -14.33
CA PRO A 36 29.64 41.60 -14.75
C PRO A 36 31.15 41.81 -14.86
N VAL A 37 31.57 42.37 -16.00
CA VAL A 37 32.98 42.63 -16.38
C VAL A 37 33.71 43.55 -15.38
N ASN A 38 32.97 44.17 -14.45
CA ASN A 38 33.49 45.10 -13.46
C ASN A 38 34.34 44.47 -12.34
N ALA A 39 34.44 43.14 -12.23
CA ALA A 39 35.24 42.47 -11.22
C ALA A 39 36.75 42.29 -11.58
N LEU A 40 37.20 42.76 -12.75
CA LEU A 40 38.60 42.65 -13.21
C LEU A 40 39.36 44.00 -13.25
N GLY A 41 38.93 44.97 -12.45
CA GLY A 41 39.29 46.40 -12.54
C GLY A 41 40.78 46.80 -12.61
N ASP A 42 41.72 46.06 -12.01
CA ASP A 42 43.12 46.50 -11.96
C ASP A 42 44.14 45.53 -12.57
N LYS A 43 43.85 44.22 -12.58
CA LYS A 43 44.85 43.20 -12.94
C LYS A 43 45.15 43.09 -14.44
N THR A 44 44.27 43.59 -15.31
CA THR A 44 44.40 43.48 -16.78
C THR A 44 44.80 44.80 -17.46
N GLN A 45 44.86 45.92 -16.73
CA GLN A 45 45.22 47.23 -17.28
C GLN A 45 46.67 47.30 -17.77
N TRP A 46 47.57 46.49 -17.18
CA TRP A 46 48.98 46.47 -17.56
C TRP A 46 49.20 45.97 -19.00
N ILE A 47 48.41 44.98 -19.45
CA ILE A 47 48.42 44.45 -20.82
C ILE A 47 47.94 45.53 -21.79
N ARG A 48 46.92 46.29 -21.38
CA ARG A 48 46.30 47.36 -22.18
C ARG A 48 47.27 48.54 -22.40
N LYS A 49 48.03 48.94 -21.38
CA LYS A 49 49.06 50.00 -21.50
C LYS A 49 50.25 49.59 -22.39
N GLN A 50 50.64 48.31 -22.36
CA GLN A 50 51.71 47.77 -23.20
C GLN A 50 51.31 47.71 -24.68
N LEU A 51 50.06 47.37 -24.99
CA LEU A 51 49.59 47.24 -26.37
C LEU A 51 49.45 48.60 -27.08
N TRP A 52 49.02 49.64 -26.35
CA TRP A 52 48.65 50.93 -26.93
C TRP A 52 49.69 52.05 -26.74
N LYS A 53 50.77 51.81 -25.99
CA LYS A 53 51.90 52.75 -25.76
C LYS A 53 51.43 54.20 -25.50
N GLY A 54 50.40 54.35 -24.67
CA GLY A 54 49.73 55.62 -24.39
C GLY A 54 48.36 55.41 -23.72
N GLU A 55 47.62 56.50 -23.51
CA GLU A 55 46.26 56.46 -22.96
C GLU A 55 45.31 55.85 -24.00
N ALA A 56 44.84 54.63 -23.73
CA ALA A 56 44.04 53.87 -24.69
C ALA A 56 42.63 54.46 -24.82
N PRO A 57 42.08 54.65 -26.04
CA PRO A 57 40.71 55.11 -26.22
C PRO A 57 39.69 54.10 -25.63
N GLY A 58 38.65 54.59 -24.95
CA GLY A 58 37.51 53.78 -24.48
C GLY A 58 37.71 53.09 -23.12
N ALA A 59 38.17 53.84 -22.10
CA ALA A 59 38.17 53.36 -20.71
C ALA A 59 36.76 53.38 -20.06
N GLU A 60 35.83 54.15 -20.62
CA GLU A 60 34.44 54.17 -20.19
C GLU A 60 33.70 53.02 -20.90
N ASP A 61 33.27 52.04 -20.11
CA ASP A 61 32.41 50.96 -20.55
C ASP A 61 31.03 51.55 -20.92
N PRO A 62 30.57 51.49 -22.18
CA PRO A 62 29.27 52.01 -22.59
C PRO A 62 28.08 51.28 -21.94
N TYR A 63 28.34 50.26 -21.12
CA TYR A 63 27.33 49.49 -20.36
C TYR A 63 27.38 49.73 -18.84
N ASN A 64 28.09 50.77 -18.36
CA ASN A 64 28.06 51.17 -16.95
C ASN A 64 26.81 51.98 -16.56
N GLU A 65 25.89 52.23 -17.48
CA GLU A 65 24.51 52.58 -17.13
C GLU A 65 23.87 51.33 -16.53
N ARG A 66 23.92 51.26 -15.20
CA ARG A 66 23.11 50.36 -14.38
C ARG A 66 21.69 50.36 -14.96
N PRO A 67 21.10 49.22 -15.37
CA PRO A 67 19.68 49.23 -15.67
C PRO A 67 18.97 49.76 -14.43
N GLU A 68 18.19 50.82 -14.63
CA GLU A 68 17.18 51.28 -13.68
C GLU A 68 16.36 50.08 -13.17
N PRO A 69 15.75 50.16 -11.96
CA PRO A 69 14.96 49.06 -11.40
C PRO A 69 14.09 48.45 -12.49
N GLU A 70 14.16 47.11 -12.61
CA GLU A 70 13.56 46.31 -13.68
C GLU A 70 12.27 46.96 -14.18
N GLN A 71 12.31 47.48 -15.41
CA GLN A 71 11.11 47.98 -16.06
C GLN A 71 10.04 46.88 -15.97
N PRO A 72 8.81 47.16 -15.50
CA PRO A 72 7.76 46.17 -15.50
C PRO A 72 7.64 45.65 -16.92
N THR A 73 7.81 44.34 -17.07
CA THR A 73 7.82 43.64 -18.36
C THR A 73 6.77 44.25 -19.30
N ASN A 74 7.19 44.83 -20.42
CA ASN A 74 6.31 45.36 -21.49
C ASN A 74 5.61 44.22 -22.29
N LEU A 75 5.48 43.05 -21.68
CA LEU A 75 4.66 41.97 -22.22
C LEU A 75 3.20 42.33 -21.93
N PRO A 76 2.32 42.41 -22.96
CA PRO A 76 0.90 42.60 -22.75
C PRO A 76 0.38 41.52 -21.79
N ASP A 77 -0.57 41.86 -20.93
CA ASP A 77 -1.06 40.95 -19.88
C ASP A 77 -1.55 39.60 -20.45
N GLU A 78 -2.08 39.60 -21.68
CA GLU A 78 -2.42 38.39 -22.44
C GLU A 78 -1.24 37.41 -22.61
N ALA A 79 0.00 37.90 -22.81
CA ALA A 79 1.18 37.05 -22.95
C ALA A 79 1.63 36.41 -21.62
N LYS A 80 1.34 37.06 -20.48
CA LYS A 80 1.55 36.50 -19.15
C LYS A 80 0.50 35.43 -18.85
N GLU A 81 -0.76 35.66 -19.22
CA GLU A 81 -1.85 34.70 -19.07
C GLU A 81 -1.67 33.44 -19.94
N LEU A 82 -1.13 33.58 -21.16
CA LEU A 82 -0.83 32.44 -22.06
C LEU A 82 0.25 31.47 -21.53
N SER A 83 1.04 31.89 -20.54
CA SER A 83 2.02 31.02 -19.88
C SER A 83 1.39 30.06 -18.86
N ASN A 84 0.19 30.38 -18.36
CA ASN A 84 -0.57 29.61 -17.37
C ASN A 84 -1.48 28.53 -17.97
N VAL A 85 -1.50 28.38 -19.29
CA VAL A 85 -2.27 27.33 -19.94
C VAL A 85 -1.62 25.99 -19.63
N ASP A 86 -2.32 25.12 -18.90
CA ASP A 86 -1.86 23.75 -18.67
C ASP A 86 -1.54 23.11 -20.02
N ARG A 87 -0.28 22.70 -20.24
CA ARG A 87 0.22 22.06 -21.47
C ARG A 87 0.28 20.54 -21.36
N ARG A 88 -0.21 19.96 -20.25
CA ARG A 88 -0.23 18.51 -20.06
C ARG A 88 -1.01 17.83 -21.20
N PRO A 89 -0.60 16.64 -21.66
CA PRO A 89 -1.36 15.91 -22.66
C PRO A 89 -2.73 15.50 -22.10
N THR A 90 -3.75 15.45 -22.95
CA THR A 90 -5.14 15.07 -22.60
C THR A 90 -5.27 13.83 -21.70
N PRO A 91 -4.54 12.71 -21.93
CA PRO A 91 -4.60 11.56 -21.01
C PRO A 91 -4.17 11.89 -19.58
N VAL A 92 -3.21 12.81 -19.40
CA VAL A 92 -2.71 13.25 -18.08
C VAL A 92 -3.69 14.20 -17.40
N ARG A 93 -4.43 15.02 -18.15
CA ARG A 93 -5.49 15.87 -17.58
C ARG A 93 -6.71 15.07 -17.12
N ASN A 94 -6.99 13.97 -17.81
CA ASN A 94 -8.13 13.11 -17.52
C ASN A 94 -7.79 12.01 -16.50
N THR A 95 -6.58 11.98 -15.93
CA THR A 95 -6.26 11.01 -14.88
C THR A 95 -7.04 11.33 -13.61
N ARG A 96 -7.51 10.27 -12.95
CA ARG A 96 -8.16 10.36 -11.62
C ARG A 96 -7.15 10.46 -10.47
N LEU A 97 -5.86 10.48 -10.77
CA LEU A 97 -4.77 10.63 -9.81
C LEU A 97 -4.48 12.11 -9.56
N VAL A 98 -4.12 12.45 -8.33
CA VAL A 98 -3.66 13.79 -7.98
C VAL A 98 -2.20 13.93 -8.42
N LEU A 99 -1.99 14.77 -9.43
CA LEU A 99 -0.66 15.06 -9.94
C LEU A 99 -0.06 16.25 -9.19
N PRO A 100 1.28 16.28 -9.01
CA PRO A 100 1.94 17.42 -8.42
C PRO A 100 1.63 18.69 -9.23
N PRO A 101 1.47 19.85 -8.56
CA PRO A 101 1.29 21.13 -9.25
C PRO A 101 2.53 21.45 -10.12
N SER A 102 2.33 22.21 -11.19
CA SER A 102 3.39 22.50 -12.18
C SER A 102 4.42 23.49 -11.63
N HIS A 103 3.97 24.62 -11.11
CA HIS A 103 4.77 25.63 -10.43
C HIS A 103 3.84 26.54 -9.63
N SER A 104 4.33 27.03 -8.50
CA SER A 104 3.70 28.10 -7.73
C SER A 104 4.83 28.98 -7.22
N GLU A 105 4.73 30.27 -7.48
CA GLU A 105 5.69 31.24 -6.96
C GLU A 105 5.24 31.66 -5.57
N ALA A 106 6.10 31.45 -4.58
CA ALA A 106 5.88 31.95 -3.22
C ALA A 106 6.35 33.41 -3.15
N LEU A 107 5.67 34.21 -2.31
CA LEU A 107 6.09 35.59 -2.03
C LEU A 107 7.50 35.60 -1.43
N THR A 108 8.28 36.60 -1.81
CA THR A 108 9.63 36.78 -1.24
C THR A 108 9.56 37.27 0.21
N GLU A 109 10.60 37.03 0.99
CA GLU A 109 10.65 37.42 2.42
C GLU A 109 10.27 38.89 2.66
N LYS A 110 10.75 39.79 1.78
CA LYS A 110 10.48 41.25 1.86
C LYS A 110 9.02 41.61 1.57
N GLU A 111 8.37 40.84 0.71
CA GLU A 111 6.95 41.05 0.36
C GLU A 111 6.05 40.48 1.46
N VAL A 112 6.45 39.37 2.09
CA VAL A 112 5.76 38.81 3.26
C VAL A 112 5.82 39.78 4.45
N GLU A 113 6.97 40.42 4.72
CA GLU A 113 7.11 41.46 5.75
C GLU A 113 6.22 42.70 5.49
N ALA A 114 5.93 43.00 4.22
CA ALA A 114 5.06 44.11 3.84
C ALA A 114 3.56 43.78 3.99
N VAL A 115 3.19 42.51 3.95
CA VAL A 115 1.79 42.03 3.95
C VAL A 115 1.37 41.48 5.31
N GLU A 116 2.26 40.78 6.03
CA GLU A 116 1.97 40.11 7.29
C GLU A 116 2.82 40.65 8.45
N THR A 117 2.16 41.20 9.47
CA THR A 117 2.82 41.83 10.63
C THR A 117 3.15 40.85 11.76
N GLY A 118 2.82 39.56 11.61
CA GLY A 118 2.96 38.53 12.65
C GLY A 118 4.00 37.44 12.37
N TYR A 119 4.70 37.50 11.23
CA TYR A 119 5.73 36.52 10.89
C TYR A 119 6.98 36.70 11.76
N THR A 120 7.48 35.61 12.33
CA THR A 120 8.77 35.59 13.05
C THR A 120 9.66 34.51 12.45
N PRO A 121 10.90 34.83 12.04
CA PRO A 121 11.78 33.86 11.43
C PRO A 121 12.20 32.80 12.45
N ALA A 122 12.20 31.54 12.03
CA ALA A 122 12.57 30.43 12.89
C ALA A 122 14.08 30.43 13.19
N THR A 123 14.43 30.23 14.46
CA THR A 123 15.83 30.17 14.92
C THR A 123 16.37 28.75 15.05
N SER A 124 15.46 27.75 15.12
CA SER A 124 15.77 26.33 15.17
C SER A 124 15.01 25.60 14.06
N ILE A 125 15.57 24.49 13.58
CA ILE A 125 14.96 23.63 12.57
C ILE A 125 13.93 22.66 13.15
N GLU A 126 13.94 22.42 14.46
CA GLU A 126 13.23 21.29 15.10
C GLU A 126 11.71 21.33 14.94
N ASP A 127 11.12 22.52 14.87
CA ASP A 127 9.67 22.74 14.76
C ASP A 127 9.22 23.13 13.34
N LEU A 128 10.10 23.10 12.33
CA LEU A 128 9.71 23.38 10.95
C LEU A 128 9.12 22.15 10.28
N GLU A 129 8.10 22.40 9.46
CA GLU A 129 7.51 21.38 8.61
C GLU A 129 8.47 21.00 7.48
N GLU A 130 8.81 19.71 7.38
CA GLU A 130 9.53 19.17 6.23
C GLU A 130 8.53 18.85 5.12
N ILE A 131 8.50 19.70 4.10
CA ILE A 131 7.67 19.46 2.91
C ILE A 131 8.29 18.32 2.10
N GLY A 132 7.52 17.24 1.92
CA GLY A 132 7.96 16.06 1.19
C GLY A 132 8.38 16.38 -0.25
N THR A 133 9.41 15.68 -0.71
CA THR A 133 9.86 15.77 -2.11
C THR A 133 8.93 14.97 -3.04
N LEU A 134 9.08 15.15 -4.35
CA LEU A 134 8.36 14.35 -5.34
C LEU A 134 8.55 12.83 -5.15
N LYS A 135 9.66 12.41 -4.54
CA LYS A 135 9.93 10.99 -4.25
C LYS A 135 8.95 10.40 -3.24
N THR A 136 8.54 11.18 -2.24
CA THR A 136 7.57 10.77 -1.21
C THR A 136 6.13 11.10 -1.59
N TRP A 137 5.90 11.65 -2.79
CA TRP A 137 4.57 12.06 -3.27
C TRP A 137 3.54 10.94 -3.15
N TRP A 138 3.87 9.74 -3.64
CA TRP A 138 2.94 8.61 -3.60
C TRP A 138 2.84 7.93 -2.22
N GLU A 139 3.66 8.34 -1.25
CA GLU A 139 3.56 7.84 0.13
C GLU A 139 2.59 8.70 0.96
N GLN A 140 2.30 9.92 0.49
CA GLN A 140 1.41 10.85 1.17
C GLN A 140 -0.07 10.44 1.00
N PRO A 141 -0.89 10.57 2.07
CA PRO A 141 -2.30 10.23 2.01
C PRO A 141 -3.05 11.16 1.05
N GLY A 142 -4.01 10.61 0.29
CA GLY A 142 -4.84 11.38 -0.64
C GLY A 142 -4.26 11.56 -2.05
N HIS A 143 -3.00 11.18 -2.29
CA HIS A 143 -2.41 11.23 -3.63
C HIS A 143 -2.77 10.01 -4.49
N TRP A 144 -3.15 8.91 -3.85
CA TRP A 144 -3.82 7.78 -4.50
C TRP A 144 -5.33 8.04 -4.56
N GLY A 145 -5.94 7.84 -5.73
CA GLY A 145 -7.40 7.88 -5.88
C GLY A 145 -8.08 6.59 -5.39
N GLU A 146 -9.40 6.62 -5.24
CA GLU A 146 -10.25 5.48 -4.85
C GLU A 146 -10.06 4.22 -5.73
N GLU A 147 -9.60 4.39 -6.97
CA GLU A 147 -9.31 3.28 -7.88
C GLU A 147 -8.13 2.42 -7.43
N SER A 148 -7.25 3.00 -6.62
CA SER A 148 -6.08 2.31 -6.06
C SER A 148 -6.49 1.35 -4.95
N GLU A 149 -7.69 1.52 -4.39
CA GLU A 149 -8.22 0.59 -3.40
C GLU A 149 -8.51 -0.77 -4.04
N PHE A 150 -7.98 -1.82 -3.43
CA PHE A 150 -8.17 -3.17 -3.93
C PHE A 150 -9.63 -3.61 -3.77
N LYS A 151 -10.39 -3.58 -4.87
CA LYS A 151 -11.74 -4.13 -4.95
C LYS A 151 -11.70 -5.62 -5.25
N GLY A 152 -11.63 -6.42 -4.19
CA GLY A 152 -11.64 -7.88 -4.27
C GLY A 152 -12.96 -8.46 -4.80
N PHE A 153 -12.89 -9.68 -5.34
CA PHE A 153 -14.08 -10.44 -5.73
C PHE A 153 -14.96 -10.85 -4.52
N ALA A 154 -14.32 -11.05 -3.37
CA ALA A 154 -14.92 -11.52 -2.14
C ALA A 154 -15.04 -10.42 -1.08
N LYS A 155 -15.81 -10.71 -0.01
CA LYS A 155 -15.83 -9.88 1.20
C LYS A 155 -14.40 -9.74 1.75
N ALA A 156 -13.99 -8.50 2.01
CA ALA A 156 -12.66 -8.19 2.55
C ALA A 156 -12.48 -8.76 3.96
N GLU A 157 -13.49 -8.57 4.82
CA GLU A 157 -13.54 -9.15 6.15
C GLU A 157 -14.15 -10.55 6.12
N ARG A 158 -13.45 -11.51 6.72
CA ARG A 158 -13.88 -12.92 6.74
C ARG A 158 -14.81 -13.19 7.92
N VAL A 159 -15.90 -13.92 7.63
CA VAL A 159 -16.87 -14.39 8.63
C VAL A 159 -16.27 -15.48 9.53
N LYS A 160 -16.14 -15.23 10.84
CA LYS A 160 -15.57 -16.21 11.79
C LYS A 160 -16.61 -17.15 12.39
N ASP A 161 -17.86 -16.71 12.49
CA ASP A 161 -18.91 -17.43 13.19
C ASP A 161 -19.45 -18.61 12.38
N GLN A 162 -19.45 -19.79 13.01
CA GLN A 162 -20.01 -21.00 12.42
C GLN A 162 -21.48 -20.85 11.98
N PRO A 163 -22.43 -20.35 12.80
CA PRO A 163 -23.84 -20.30 12.39
C PRO A 163 -24.04 -19.41 11.15
N VAL A 164 -23.31 -18.30 11.05
CA VAL A 164 -23.36 -17.39 9.90
C VAL A 164 -22.82 -18.08 8.64
N LEU A 165 -21.73 -18.84 8.75
CA LEU A 165 -21.21 -19.65 7.65
C LEU A 165 -22.21 -20.72 7.18
N GLU A 166 -22.96 -21.34 8.10
CA GLU A 166 -23.97 -22.34 7.77
C GLU A 166 -25.11 -21.74 6.95
N VAL A 167 -25.61 -20.55 7.34
CA VAL A 167 -26.65 -19.82 6.59
C VAL A 167 -26.18 -19.46 5.18
N TYR A 168 -24.98 -18.89 5.05
CA TYR A 168 -24.46 -18.52 3.72
C TYR A 168 -24.11 -19.73 2.86
N LEU A 169 -23.66 -20.83 3.45
CA LEU A 169 -23.45 -22.07 2.69
C LEU A 169 -24.79 -22.64 2.19
N ARG A 170 -25.83 -22.60 3.03
CA ARG A 170 -27.18 -23.01 2.62
C ARG A 170 -27.68 -22.14 1.47
N GLN A 171 -27.51 -20.83 1.55
CA GLN A 171 -27.83 -19.91 0.46
C GLN A 171 -27.05 -20.30 -0.82
N ALA A 172 -25.73 -20.45 -0.73
CA ALA A 172 -24.88 -20.82 -1.86
C ALA A 172 -25.29 -22.15 -2.52
N LEU A 173 -25.68 -23.14 -1.71
CA LEU A 173 -26.16 -24.44 -2.17
C LEU A 173 -27.49 -24.31 -2.92
N VAL A 174 -28.47 -23.59 -2.36
CA VAL A 174 -29.78 -23.35 -3.01
C VAL A 174 -29.60 -22.58 -4.31
N GLU A 175 -28.81 -21.52 -4.31
CA GLU A 175 -28.56 -20.71 -5.52
C GLU A 175 -27.88 -21.55 -6.62
N SER A 176 -26.90 -22.38 -6.25
CA SER A 176 -26.22 -23.26 -7.22
C SER A 176 -27.13 -24.36 -7.76
N LEU A 177 -27.94 -25.00 -6.90
CA LEU A 177 -28.94 -25.99 -7.33
C LEU A 177 -30.00 -25.36 -8.24
N SER A 178 -30.37 -24.11 -7.99
CA SER A 178 -31.36 -23.40 -8.80
C SER A 178 -30.87 -23.17 -10.24
N TYR A 179 -29.58 -22.89 -10.42
CA TYR A 179 -28.95 -22.82 -11.74
C TYR A 179 -28.77 -24.19 -12.40
N GLN A 180 -28.43 -25.22 -11.62
CA GLN A 180 -28.31 -26.59 -12.12
C GLN A 180 -29.65 -27.09 -12.69
N GLN A 181 -30.75 -26.88 -11.98
CA GLN A 181 -32.08 -27.27 -12.44
C GLN A 181 -32.53 -26.54 -13.72
N ARG A 182 -32.02 -25.32 -13.97
CA ARG A 182 -32.30 -24.57 -15.19
C ARG A 182 -31.33 -24.88 -16.34
N GLY A 183 -30.33 -25.72 -16.13
CA GLY A 183 -29.28 -25.98 -17.12
C GLY A 183 -28.39 -24.77 -17.41
N LEU A 184 -28.36 -23.78 -16.51
CA LEU A 184 -27.63 -22.51 -16.66
C LEU A 184 -26.37 -22.44 -15.79
N LEU A 185 -26.05 -23.53 -15.09
CA LEU A 185 -24.96 -23.56 -14.10
C LEU A 185 -23.61 -23.22 -14.73
N GLU A 186 -23.26 -23.82 -15.87
CA GLU A 186 -21.94 -23.64 -16.49
C GLU A 186 -21.71 -22.20 -16.97
N GLU A 187 -22.73 -21.60 -17.59
CA GLU A 187 -22.66 -20.22 -18.09
C GLU A 187 -22.55 -19.19 -16.95
N TYR A 188 -23.35 -19.37 -15.89
CA TYR A 188 -23.43 -18.41 -14.80
C TYR A 188 -22.42 -18.68 -13.69
N ALA A 189 -21.84 -19.88 -13.60
CA ALA A 189 -20.78 -20.18 -12.64
C ALA A 189 -19.54 -19.32 -12.84
N VAL A 190 -19.32 -18.73 -14.03
CA VAL A 190 -18.20 -17.80 -14.30
C VAL A 190 -18.54 -16.35 -13.89
N LYS A 191 -19.80 -15.92 -14.04
CA LYS A 191 -20.26 -14.52 -13.79
C LYS A 191 -20.37 -14.17 -12.30
N LYS A 192 -20.03 -12.94 -11.89
CA LYS A 192 -20.22 -12.48 -10.49
C LYS A 192 -21.71 -12.43 -10.16
N TRP A 193 -22.14 -13.17 -9.14
CA TRP A 193 -23.54 -13.14 -8.69
C TRP A 193 -23.78 -11.95 -7.74
N PRO A 194 -24.93 -11.26 -7.83
CA PRO A 194 -25.32 -10.23 -6.88
C PRO A 194 -25.48 -10.82 -5.48
N ILE A 195 -25.14 -10.09 -4.42
CA ILE A 195 -25.22 -10.57 -3.02
C ILE A 195 -26.69 -10.76 -2.63
N GLY A 196 -27.54 -9.81 -3.05
CA GLY A 196 -28.98 -9.83 -2.83
C GLY A 196 -29.40 -9.31 -1.46
N ASN A 197 -30.63 -8.79 -1.40
CA ASN A 197 -31.20 -8.16 -0.19
C ASN A 197 -31.71 -9.21 0.81
N ARG A 198 -32.11 -8.78 2.00
CA ARG A 198 -32.66 -9.67 3.05
C ARG A 198 -33.82 -10.53 2.55
N ALA A 199 -34.76 -9.92 1.81
CA ALA A 199 -35.89 -10.62 1.20
C ALA A 199 -35.49 -11.67 0.15
N HIS A 200 -34.30 -11.58 -0.45
CA HIS A 200 -33.76 -12.64 -1.30
C HIS A 200 -33.28 -13.80 -0.44
N LEU A 201 -32.51 -13.52 0.60
CA LEU A 201 -32.03 -14.50 1.55
C LEU A 201 -33.18 -15.31 2.16
N ASP A 202 -34.20 -14.67 2.71
CA ASP A 202 -35.34 -15.37 3.36
C ASP A 202 -36.08 -16.29 2.38
N ARG A 203 -36.19 -15.88 1.11
CA ARG A 203 -36.76 -16.70 0.03
C ARG A 203 -35.85 -17.87 -0.33
N THR A 204 -34.53 -17.68 -0.36
CA THR A 204 -33.59 -18.79 -0.63
C THR A 204 -33.62 -19.83 0.49
N LEU A 205 -33.75 -19.41 1.75
CA LEU A 205 -33.78 -20.33 2.88
C LEU A 205 -35.11 -21.09 2.98
N SER A 206 -36.22 -20.44 2.62
CA SER A 206 -37.54 -21.07 2.51
C SER A 206 -37.61 -22.16 1.42
N ALA A 207 -36.64 -22.24 0.52
CA ALA A 207 -36.62 -23.26 -0.52
C ALA A 207 -36.27 -24.63 0.07
N GLY A 208 -37.22 -25.57 0.00
CA GLY A 208 -37.01 -26.96 0.39
C GLY A 208 -36.10 -27.71 -0.58
N ILE A 209 -35.24 -28.58 -0.04
CA ILE A 209 -34.39 -29.47 -0.84
C ILE A 209 -34.94 -30.88 -0.72
N LEU A 210 -35.39 -31.42 -1.85
CA LEU A 210 -35.85 -32.79 -1.99
C LEU A 210 -34.72 -33.65 -2.58
N PHE A 211 -34.71 -34.90 -2.19
CA PHE A 211 -33.76 -35.88 -2.66
C PHE A 211 -34.47 -36.81 -3.64
N LYS A 212 -34.14 -36.70 -4.93
CA LYS A 212 -34.61 -37.63 -5.96
C LYS A 212 -33.41 -38.38 -6.53
N ASN A 213 -33.44 -39.71 -6.44
CA ASN A 213 -32.40 -40.60 -6.97
C ASN A 213 -30.98 -40.26 -6.45
N GLY A 214 -30.87 -39.94 -5.15
CA GLY A 214 -29.59 -39.55 -4.53
C GLY A 214 -29.07 -38.16 -4.93
N LYS A 215 -29.79 -37.42 -5.78
CA LYS A 215 -29.43 -36.05 -6.19
C LYS A 215 -30.34 -35.03 -5.50
N ALA A 216 -29.74 -33.95 -5.02
CA ALA A 216 -30.48 -32.83 -4.45
C ALA A 216 -31.19 -32.02 -5.55
N GLN A 217 -32.48 -31.77 -5.37
CA GLN A 217 -33.31 -30.93 -6.22
C GLN A 217 -34.12 -29.98 -5.34
N LEU A 218 -34.32 -28.74 -5.77
CA LEU A 218 -35.21 -27.82 -5.08
C LEU A 218 -36.67 -28.15 -5.36
N SER A 219 -37.51 -28.09 -4.34
CA SER A 219 -38.96 -28.32 -4.44
C SER A 219 -39.72 -27.10 -4.99
N SER A 220 -39.27 -25.89 -4.65
CA SER A 220 -39.98 -24.64 -4.94
C SER A 220 -39.01 -23.46 -5.10
N HIS A 221 -39.52 -22.33 -5.61
CA HIS A 221 -38.83 -21.02 -5.69
C HIS A 221 -37.56 -20.91 -6.56
N PHE A 222 -37.07 -21.98 -7.19
CA PHE A 222 -35.84 -21.96 -7.99
C PHE A 222 -35.86 -20.94 -9.16
N ARG A 223 -37.01 -20.69 -9.79
CA ARG A 223 -37.14 -19.68 -10.87
C ARG A 223 -36.93 -18.25 -10.37
N ILE A 224 -37.52 -17.91 -9.23
CA ILE A 224 -37.44 -16.56 -8.66
C ILE A 224 -36.00 -16.27 -8.21
N VAL A 225 -35.36 -17.25 -7.56
CA VAL A 225 -33.97 -17.13 -7.10
C VAL A 225 -33.04 -16.89 -8.28
N THR A 226 -33.15 -17.71 -9.34
CA THR A 226 -32.30 -17.56 -10.53
C THR A 226 -32.51 -16.25 -11.28
N GLU A 227 -33.74 -15.74 -11.43
CA GLU A 227 -33.96 -14.45 -12.10
C GLU A 227 -33.33 -13.29 -11.34
N LYS A 228 -33.40 -13.28 -10.00
CA LYS A 228 -32.69 -12.27 -9.18
C LYS A 228 -31.17 -12.35 -9.34
N LEU A 229 -30.61 -13.56 -9.42
CA LEU A 229 -29.17 -13.75 -9.59
C LEU A 229 -28.65 -13.36 -10.99
N LYS A 230 -29.53 -13.28 -11.98
CA LYS A 230 -29.19 -12.78 -13.33
C LYS A 230 -29.09 -11.25 -13.40
N ALA A 231 -29.61 -10.53 -12.42
CA ALA A 231 -29.52 -9.08 -12.38
C ALA A 231 -28.05 -8.63 -12.37
N ARG A 232 -27.76 -7.52 -13.05
CA ARG A 232 -26.40 -6.95 -13.06
C ARG A 232 -26.07 -6.50 -11.64
N PRO A 233 -24.93 -6.92 -11.07
CA PRO A 233 -24.56 -6.48 -9.72
C PRO A 233 -24.40 -4.96 -9.72
N GLN A 234 -25.15 -4.29 -8.84
CA GLN A 234 -25.02 -2.84 -8.65
C GLN A 234 -23.89 -2.59 -7.64
N GLU A 235 -23.10 -1.53 -7.86
CA GLU A 235 -21.94 -1.21 -7.02
C GLU A 235 -22.32 -0.86 -5.57
N LEU A 236 -23.59 -0.48 -5.35
CA LEU A 236 -24.18 -0.07 -4.07
C LEU A 236 -25.13 -1.13 -3.48
N GLU A 237 -24.86 -2.42 -3.68
CA GLU A 237 -25.63 -3.46 -2.99
C GLU A 237 -25.33 -3.41 -1.48
N GLU A 238 -26.32 -2.97 -0.70
CA GLU A 238 -26.30 -3.04 0.77
C GLU A 238 -26.02 -4.48 1.21
N ARG A 239 -24.89 -4.66 1.88
CA ARG A 239 -24.48 -5.98 2.37
C ARG A 239 -25.32 -6.30 3.58
N VAL A 240 -26.14 -7.35 3.47
CA VAL A 240 -26.90 -7.87 4.62
C VAL A 240 -25.92 -8.56 5.57
N GLU A 241 -25.57 -7.87 6.64
CA GLU A 241 -24.81 -8.46 7.75
C GLU A 241 -25.77 -9.15 8.71
N ILE A 242 -25.56 -10.44 8.92
CA ILE A 242 -26.39 -11.27 9.80
C ILE A 242 -25.67 -11.39 11.13
N SER A 243 -26.37 -11.09 12.22
CA SER A 243 -25.81 -11.30 13.57
C SER A 243 -25.69 -12.80 13.88
N ALA A 244 -24.78 -13.17 14.78
CA ALA A 244 -24.58 -14.58 15.15
C ALA A 244 -25.85 -15.20 15.76
N ASP A 245 -26.60 -14.44 16.57
CA ASP A 245 -27.82 -14.91 17.24
C ASP A 245 -28.97 -15.12 16.25
N GLU A 246 -29.14 -14.18 15.32
CA GLU A 246 -30.11 -14.33 14.23
C GLU A 246 -29.77 -15.54 13.36
N ALA A 247 -28.50 -15.73 13.01
CA ALA A 247 -28.07 -16.88 12.23
C ALA A 247 -28.35 -18.21 12.96
N GLN A 248 -28.19 -18.27 14.28
CA GLN A 248 -28.55 -19.47 15.05
C GLN A 248 -30.04 -19.79 14.98
N GLN A 249 -30.91 -18.78 15.10
CA GLN A 249 -32.36 -18.96 14.96
C GLN A 249 -32.72 -19.50 13.57
N MET A 250 -32.07 -18.97 12.53
CA MET A 250 -32.28 -19.42 11.15
C MET A 250 -31.79 -20.85 10.95
N VAL A 251 -30.62 -21.22 11.50
CA VAL A 251 -30.12 -22.61 11.44
C VAL A 251 -31.05 -23.57 12.17
N ASN A 252 -31.59 -23.19 13.33
CA ASN A 252 -32.52 -24.03 14.09
C ASN A 252 -33.85 -24.25 13.36
N ALA A 253 -34.30 -23.27 12.57
CA ALA A 253 -35.50 -23.40 11.73
C ALA A 253 -35.27 -24.27 10.48
N LEU A 254 -34.02 -24.51 10.09
CA LEU A 254 -33.67 -25.29 8.89
C LEU A 254 -33.59 -26.78 9.20
N ASP A 255 -34.09 -27.61 8.27
CA ASP A 255 -33.93 -29.06 8.32
C ASP A 255 -32.44 -29.45 8.20
N PRO A 256 -31.86 -30.24 9.13
CA PRO A 256 -30.46 -30.67 9.06
C PRO A 256 -30.12 -31.59 7.87
N SER A 257 -31.12 -32.19 7.21
CA SER A 257 -30.93 -33.20 6.15
C SER A 257 -29.98 -32.75 5.02
N TRP A 258 -29.99 -31.46 4.67
CA TRP A 258 -29.15 -30.93 3.59
C TRP A 258 -27.64 -30.99 3.88
N LYS A 259 -27.23 -31.09 5.15
CA LYS A 259 -25.82 -31.19 5.51
C LYS A 259 -25.19 -32.50 5.04
N THR A 260 -26.02 -33.51 4.78
CA THR A 260 -25.62 -34.87 4.36
C THR A 260 -25.70 -35.10 2.84
N VAL A 261 -26.11 -34.08 2.07
CA VAL A 261 -26.20 -34.16 0.60
C VAL A 261 -24.84 -34.54 0.02
N THR A 262 -24.80 -35.50 -0.90
CA THR A 262 -23.59 -35.79 -1.69
C THR A 262 -23.45 -34.77 -2.82
N LEU A 263 -22.28 -34.12 -2.88
CA LEU A 263 -21.91 -33.21 -3.94
C LEU A 263 -21.01 -33.97 -4.92
N ASP A 264 -21.58 -34.62 -5.92
CA ASP A 264 -20.79 -35.40 -6.90
C ASP A 264 -20.38 -34.59 -8.13
N ASN A 265 -21.08 -33.48 -8.42
CA ASN A 265 -20.79 -32.64 -9.58
C ASN A 265 -19.73 -31.57 -9.26
N ASP A 266 -18.61 -31.60 -9.96
CA ASP A 266 -17.51 -30.64 -9.78
C ASP A 266 -17.90 -29.19 -10.11
N TYR A 267 -18.74 -28.97 -11.14
CA TYR A 267 -19.27 -27.63 -11.45
C TYR A 267 -20.14 -27.09 -10.31
N LEU A 268 -20.90 -27.97 -9.66
CA LEU A 268 -21.72 -27.60 -8.51
C LEU A 268 -20.84 -27.23 -7.31
N LYS A 269 -19.82 -28.04 -7.01
CA LYS A 269 -18.83 -27.72 -5.96
C LYS A 269 -18.15 -26.38 -6.21
N PHE A 270 -17.74 -26.14 -7.46
CA PHE A 270 -17.13 -24.88 -7.86
C PHE A 270 -18.07 -23.69 -7.63
N ALA A 271 -19.33 -23.78 -8.09
CA ALA A 271 -20.33 -22.72 -7.92
C ALA A 271 -20.61 -22.44 -6.43
N ILE A 272 -20.77 -23.49 -5.61
CA ILE A 272 -20.98 -23.36 -4.16
C ILE A 272 -19.77 -22.67 -3.52
N ARG A 273 -18.55 -23.14 -3.80
CA ARG A 273 -17.33 -22.52 -3.27
C ARG A 273 -17.23 -21.06 -3.68
N LYS A 274 -17.44 -20.76 -4.96
CA LYS A 274 -17.35 -19.40 -5.49
C LYS A 274 -18.32 -18.49 -4.74
N ARG A 275 -19.57 -18.92 -4.59
CA ARG A 275 -20.59 -18.13 -3.91
C ARG A 275 -20.29 -17.98 -2.42
N LEU A 276 -19.82 -19.04 -1.76
CA LEU A 276 -19.34 -18.98 -0.38
C LEU A 276 -18.19 -17.97 -0.23
N TYR A 277 -17.24 -17.94 -1.17
CA TYR A 277 -16.14 -16.98 -1.18
C TYR A 277 -16.65 -15.54 -1.33
N GLN A 278 -17.62 -15.29 -2.21
CA GLN A 278 -18.25 -13.96 -2.35
C GLN A 278 -18.87 -13.49 -1.04
N LEU A 279 -19.67 -14.35 -0.40
CA LEU A 279 -20.46 -13.99 0.78
C LEU A 279 -19.59 -13.88 2.04
N THR A 280 -18.60 -14.76 2.20
CA THR A 280 -17.90 -14.96 3.49
C THR A 280 -16.42 -14.60 3.48
N GLY A 281 -15.80 -14.42 2.31
CA GLY A 281 -14.35 -14.23 2.19
C GLY A 281 -13.50 -15.51 2.32
N HIS A 282 -14.11 -16.69 2.49
CA HIS A 282 -13.39 -17.96 2.65
C HIS A 282 -13.01 -18.57 1.32
N PHE A 283 -11.72 -18.55 1.00
CA PHE A 283 -11.20 -19.27 -0.16
C PHE A 283 -10.86 -20.72 0.21
N ILE A 284 -11.56 -21.68 -0.39
CA ILE A 284 -11.29 -23.12 -0.23
C ILE A 284 -10.40 -23.61 -1.39
N PRO A 285 -9.17 -24.09 -1.13
CA PRO A 285 -8.30 -24.63 -2.18
C PRO A 285 -8.92 -25.86 -2.87
N ASP A 286 -8.63 -26.06 -4.15
CA ASP A 286 -9.20 -27.15 -4.96
C ASP A 286 -8.94 -28.53 -4.36
N VAL A 287 -7.75 -28.77 -3.78
CA VAL A 287 -7.40 -30.04 -3.12
C VAL A 287 -8.35 -30.35 -1.96
N LYS A 288 -8.73 -29.32 -1.18
CA LYS A 288 -9.67 -29.47 -0.06
C LYS A 288 -11.12 -29.56 -0.56
N LEU A 289 -11.44 -28.87 -1.65
CA LEU A 289 -12.76 -28.95 -2.30
C LEU A 289 -13.02 -30.35 -2.88
N ALA A 290 -12.01 -30.97 -3.50
CA ALA A 290 -12.10 -32.32 -4.04
C ALA A 290 -12.32 -33.37 -2.94
N ALA A 291 -11.65 -33.21 -1.80
CA ALA A 291 -11.81 -34.10 -0.65
C ALA A 291 -13.19 -33.96 0.03
N ALA A 292 -13.79 -32.77 0.00
CA ALA A 292 -15.11 -32.52 0.60
C ALA A 292 -16.24 -33.04 -0.30
N LYS A 293 -16.97 -34.05 0.18
CA LYS A 293 -18.12 -34.66 -0.51
C LYS A 293 -19.45 -34.13 0.00
N THR A 294 -19.48 -33.58 1.21
CA THR A 294 -20.71 -33.09 1.85
C THR A 294 -20.62 -31.60 2.17
N PRO A 295 -21.76 -30.88 2.22
CA PRO A 295 -21.80 -29.49 2.69
C PRO A 295 -21.25 -29.33 4.12
N ARG A 296 -21.48 -30.33 4.98
CA ARG A 296 -20.90 -30.35 6.34
C ARG A 296 -19.38 -30.29 6.32
N GLU A 297 -18.74 -31.08 5.47
CA GLU A 297 -17.29 -31.06 5.31
C GLU A 297 -16.80 -29.70 4.78
N LEU A 298 -17.56 -29.05 3.88
CA LEU A 298 -17.21 -27.70 3.41
C LEU A 298 -17.21 -26.65 4.54
N ILE A 299 -18.16 -26.73 5.49
CA ILE A 299 -18.18 -25.86 6.68
C ILE A 299 -16.92 -26.08 7.52
N ILE A 300 -16.59 -27.34 7.80
CA ILE A 300 -15.41 -27.72 8.59
C ILE A 300 -14.13 -27.22 7.91
N VAL A 301 -14.03 -27.41 6.59
CA VAL A 301 -12.89 -26.94 5.80
C VAL A 301 -12.78 -25.42 5.84
N ALA A 302 -13.88 -24.69 5.64
CA ALA A 302 -13.89 -23.22 5.70
C ALA A 302 -13.42 -22.69 7.07
N LEU A 303 -13.88 -23.29 8.16
CA LEU A 303 -13.49 -22.93 9.54
C LEU A 303 -12.02 -23.25 9.84
N THR A 304 -11.50 -24.36 9.31
CA THR A 304 -10.14 -24.85 9.63
C THR A 304 -9.06 -24.14 8.81
N ILE A 305 -9.35 -23.70 7.58
CA ILE A 305 -8.37 -23.01 6.71
C ILE A 305 -7.78 -21.74 7.35
N ASN A 306 -8.55 -21.07 8.20
CA ASN A 306 -8.10 -19.84 8.86
C ASN A 306 -7.05 -20.06 9.95
N LYS A 307 -6.83 -21.31 10.38
CA LYS A 307 -5.74 -21.68 11.28
C LYS A 307 -4.44 -21.81 10.49
N ARG A 308 -4.01 -20.73 9.82
CA ARG A 308 -2.66 -20.67 9.22
C ARG A 308 -1.62 -20.84 10.34
N GLY A 309 -0.45 -21.36 9.97
CA GLY A 309 0.61 -21.79 10.89
C GLY A 309 0.85 -20.79 12.01
N LYS A 310 0.30 -21.10 13.18
CA LYS A 310 0.52 -20.34 14.40
C LYS A 310 2.00 -20.42 14.75
N LYS A 311 2.53 -19.37 15.38
CA LYS A 311 3.90 -19.46 15.91
C LYS A 311 3.97 -20.66 16.86
N LEU A 312 5.11 -21.35 16.91
CA LEU A 312 5.26 -22.49 17.81
C LEU A 312 4.90 -22.10 19.25
N ALA A 313 5.29 -20.90 19.68
CA ALA A 313 4.91 -20.35 20.98
C ALA A 313 3.38 -20.31 21.19
N GLU A 314 2.62 -19.81 20.22
CA GLU A 314 1.15 -19.77 20.27
C GLU A 314 0.55 -21.18 20.30
N VAL A 315 1.10 -22.13 19.55
CA VAL A 315 0.67 -23.54 19.60
C VAL A 315 0.90 -24.15 20.98
N LEU A 316 2.06 -23.89 21.58
CA LEU A 316 2.40 -24.38 22.92
C LEU A 316 1.53 -23.73 24.01
N GLU A 317 1.18 -22.45 23.84
CA GLU A 317 0.23 -21.74 24.72
C GLU A 317 -1.18 -22.35 24.62
N GLU A 318 -1.67 -22.64 23.42
CA GLU A 318 -2.99 -23.27 23.21
C GLU A 318 -3.06 -24.68 23.80
N GLN A 319 -1.98 -25.45 23.69
CA GLN A 319 -1.91 -26.79 24.25
C GLN A 319 -1.92 -26.79 25.78
N LYS A 320 -1.57 -25.67 26.44
CA LYS A 320 -1.49 -25.45 27.91
C LYS A 320 -0.65 -26.47 28.70
N ALA A 321 -0.15 -27.53 28.09
CA ALA A 321 0.57 -28.62 28.74
C ALA A 321 1.92 -28.15 29.32
N LEU A 322 2.66 -27.34 28.57
CA LEU A 322 3.93 -26.77 29.05
C LEU A 322 3.72 -25.60 30.02
N ALA A 323 2.63 -24.85 29.87
CA ALA A 323 2.27 -23.77 30.79
C ALA A 323 1.83 -24.30 32.17
N ALA A 324 1.37 -25.55 32.25
CA ALA A 324 1.04 -26.20 33.51
C ALA A 324 2.28 -26.59 34.34
N LEU A 325 3.46 -26.66 33.72
CA LEU A 325 4.70 -27.05 34.39
C LEU A 325 5.37 -25.80 35.01
N PRO A 326 5.54 -25.75 36.35
CA PRO A 326 6.06 -24.55 37.01
C PRO A 326 7.55 -24.27 36.72
N ASN A 327 8.28 -25.26 36.21
CA ASN A 327 9.71 -25.16 35.89
C ASN A 327 10.00 -24.83 34.41
N VAL A 328 8.97 -24.62 33.59
CA VAL A 328 9.12 -24.35 32.16
C VAL A 328 8.45 -23.02 31.83
N THR A 329 9.22 -22.11 31.25
CA THR A 329 8.73 -20.81 30.78
C THR A 329 8.86 -20.72 29.26
N VAL A 330 7.74 -20.52 28.57
CA VAL A 330 7.70 -20.32 27.12
C VAL A 330 7.64 -18.82 26.81
N HIS A 331 8.47 -18.35 25.89
CA HIS A 331 8.49 -16.97 25.43
C HIS A 331 8.10 -16.88 23.95
N ASN A 332 7.27 -15.89 23.59
CA ASN A 332 6.84 -15.67 22.20
C ASN A 332 7.93 -15.05 21.31
N ARG A 333 8.89 -14.32 21.91
CA ARG A 333 10.01 -13.68 21.21
C ARG A 333 11.35 -14.11 21.79
N ARG A 334 12.41 -13.89 21.00
CA ARG A 334 13.79 -14.08 21.46
C ARG A 334 14.05 -13.21 22.70
N VAL A 335 14.62 -13.84 23.73
CA VAL A 335 15.11 -13.14 24.93
C VAL A 335 16.36 -12.34 24.55
N THR A 336 16.27 -11.02 24.67
CA THR A 336 17.36 -10.07 24.42
C THR A 336 18.25 -9.90 25.66
N PRO A 337 19.47 -9.35 25.53
CA PRO A 337 20.30 -9.02 26.69
C PRO A 337 19.60 -8.09 27.69
N ILE A 338 18.81 -7.13 27.20
CA ILE A 338 18.00 -6.23 28.03
C ILE A 338 17.02 -7.03 28.88
N ASP A 339 16.30 -7.99 28.29
CA ASP A 339 15.34 -8.82 29.02
C ASP A 339 16.02 -9.64 30.14
N ARG A 340 17.29 -10.04 29.97
CA ARG A 340 18.08 -10.72 31.01
C ARG A 340 18.42 -9.79 32.16
N GLU A 341 18.87 -8.57 31.88
CA GLU A 341 19.17 -7.57 32.92
C GLU A 341 17.92 -7.09 33.64
N VAL A 342 16.77 -7.05 32.96
CA VAL A 342 15.46 -6.80 33.58
C VAL A 342 15.09 -7.93 34.53
N ALA A 343 15.28 -9.20 34.14
CA ALA A 343 15.02 -10.35 35.00
C ALA A 343 15.89 -10.36 36.27
N VAL A 344 17.15 -9.87 36.17
CA VAL A 344 18.05 -9.69 37.32
C VAL A 344 17.71 -8.42 38.13
N GLY A 345 17.00 -7.46 37.53
CA GLY A 345 16.63 -6.17 38.14
C GLY A 345 17.69 -5.07 37.98
N ARG A 346 18.84 -5.35 37.35
CA ARG A 346 19.95 -4.40 37.13
C ARG A 346 19.62 -3.34 36.09
N TRP A 347 18.70 -3.61 35.18
CA TRP A 347 18.34 -2.69 34.10
C TRP A 347 17.90 -1.31 34.62
N LYS A 348 17.22 -1.25 35.78
CA LYS A 348 16.80 0.02 36.40
C LYS A 348 17.98 0.93 36.74
N VAL A 349 19.04 0.35 37.30
CA VAL A 349 20.27 1.09 37.66
C VAL A 349 21.00 1.55 36.41
N ILE A 350 21.05 0.70 35.37
CA ILE A 350 21.65 1.05 34.08
C ILE A 350 20.89 2.21 33.43
N GLU A 351 19.56 2.16 33.44
CA GLU A 351 18.71 3.21 32.89
C GLU A 351 18.88 4.55 33.61
N GLU A 352 18.93 4.55 34.94
CA GLU A 352 19.19 5.75 35.76
C GLU A 352 20.58 6.34 35.48
N GLU A 353 21.62 5.51 35.42
CA GLU A 353 22.99 5.95 35.13
C GLU A 353 23.14 6.47 33.69
N LEU A 354 22.50 5.84 32.71
CA LEU A 354 22.52 6.31 31.32
C LEU A 354 21.82 7.67 31.20
N ARG A 355 20.64 7.83 31.82
CA ARG A 355 19.93 9.12 31.85
C ARG A 355 20.73 10.21 32.55
N LYS A 356 21.36 9.90 33.68
CA LYS A 356 22.19 10.85 34.43
C LYS A 356 23.40 11.35 33.62
N ARG A 357 23.85 10.57 32.65
CA ARG A 357 24.99 10.88 31.76
C ARG A 357 24.54 11.40 30.39
N ASP A 358 23.25 11.66 30.21
CA ASP A 358 22.66 12.07 28.93
C ASP A 358 22.97 11.10 27.78
N LEU A 359 23.09 9.80 28.09
CA LEU A 359 23.31 8.73 27.10
C LEU A 359 21.99 8.06 26.69
N PRO A 360 21.88 7.57 25.44
CA PRO A 360 20.70 6.84 24.97
C PRO A 360 20.45 5.57 25.79
N VAL A 361 19.27 5.43 26.39
CA VAL A 361 18.85 4.22 27.11
C VAL A 361 18.67 3.04 26.15
N THR A 362 18.07 3.28 25.00
CA THR A 362 17.91 2.28 23.93
C THR A 362 18.13 2.92 22.57
N GLY A 363 18.83 2.21 21.68
CA GLY A 363 19.12 2.71 20.33
C GLY A 363 20.20 3.79 20.32
N THR A 364 20.11 4.71 19.36
CA THR A 364 21.15 5.72 19.10
C THR A 364 20.69 7.16 19.33
N ALA A 365 19.59 7.39 20.07
CA ALA A 365 19.02 8.73 20.37
C ALA A 365 18.89 9.69 19.17
N GLY A 366 18.73 9.17 17.94
CA GLY A 366 18.65 10.01 16.75
C GLY A 366 19.99 10.61 16.29
N TYR A 367 21.12 10.27 16.93
CA TYR A 367 22.44 10.68 16.44
C TYR A 367 22.69 10.13 15.03
N GLY A 368 23.09 11.02 14.13
CA GLY A 368 23.46 10.69 12.77
C GLY A 368 24.71 9.80 12.69
N LYS A 369 24.91 9.17 11.54
CA LYS A 369 26.17 8.46 11.24
C LYS A 369 27.31 9.47 11.13
N ASN A 370 28.55 9.02 11.35
CA ASN A 370 29.73 9.84 11.11
C ASN A 370 29.80 10.22 9.61
N LYS A 371 29.84 11.53 9.31
CA LYS A 371 29.88 12.09 7.94
C LYS A 371 31.24 12.68 7.54
N GLU A 372 32.25 12.68 8.42
CA GLU A 372 33.53 13.36 8.17
C GLU A 372 34.23 12.84 6.91
N ARG A 373 34.25 11.52 6.73
CA ARG A 373 34.84 10.89 5.55
C ARG A 373 34.05 11.17 4.28
N ASP A 374 32.72 11.23 4.39
CA ASP A 374 31.83 11.49 3.25
C ASP A 374 32.02 12.94 2.77
N TRP A 375 32.18 13.89 3.69
CA TRP A 375 32.52 15.28 3.40
C TRP A 375 33.91 15.42 2.76
N LEU A 376 34.93 14.74 3.28
CA LEU A 376 36.29 14.79 2.73
C LEU A 376 36.40 14.15 1.33
N THR A 377 35.57 13.14 1.04
CA THR A 377 35.60 12.42 -0.24
C THR A 377 34.60 12.95 -1.26
N GLY A 378 33.78 13.94 -0.89
CA GLY A 378 32.75 14.52 -1.75
C GLY A 378 31.64 13.53 -2.15
N LYS A 379 31.51 12.42 -1.42
CA LYS A 379 30.42 11.45 -1.63
C LYS A 379 29.26 11.85 -0.74
N ALA A 380 28.44 12.77 -1.24
CA ALA A 380 27.10 13.02 -0.70
C ALA A 380 26.12 11.95 -1.19
#